data_AF-A0AAE4DEA0-F1
#
_entry.id   AF-A0AAE4DEA0-F1
#
_cell.length_a   1.000
_cell.length_b   1.000
_cell.length_c   1.000
_cell.angle_alpha   90.00
_cell.angle_beta   90.00
_cell.angle_gamma   90.00
#
_symmetry.space_group_name_H-M   'P 1'
#
loop_
_entity.id
_entity.type
_entity.pdbx_description
1 polymer ?
#
loop_
_entity_poly.entity_id
_entity_poly.type
_entity_poly.pdbx_seq_one_letter_code
_entity_poly.pdbx_strand_id
1 'polypeptide(L)' 'MVIFFENTELEEFKKEEVNTILDIASKTMAEKLSHELVQATYELRNAGIQTIRTKPEDLSTNTINKYLELKSRGMI' A
#
# COMPACT_ATOMS: atom_id res chain seq x y z
N MET A 1 -7.13 -12.64 3.67
CA MET A 1 -6.45 -11.71 2.74
C MET A 1 -6.68 -10.30 3.24
N VAL A 2 -5.66 -9.45 3.24
CA VAL A 2 -5.73 -8.06 3.70
C VAL A 2 -5.30 -7.13 2.56
N ILE A 3 -5.96 -5.99 2.41
CA ILE A 3 -5.69 -5.01 1.36
C ILE A 3 -5.33 -3.68 2.02
N PHE A 4 -4.19 -3.11 1.63
CA PHE A 4 -3.76 -1.77 2.00
C PHE A 4 -3.81 -0.88 0.76
N PHE A 5 -4.52 0.24 0.89
CA PHE A 5 -4.58 1.23 -0.19
C PHE A 5 -3.48 2.26 -0.06
N GLU A 6 -2.84 2.57 -1.18
CA GLU A 6 -1.96 3.74 -1.29
C GLU A 6 -2.83 4.99 -1.42
N ASN A 7 -2.53 6.02 -0.62
CA ASN A 7 -3.21 7.30 -0.73
C ASN A 7 -2.62 8.08 -1.91
N THR A 8 -3.36 8.12 -3.01
CA THR A 8 -2.93 8.75 -4.27
C THR A 8 -2.83 10.27 -4.16
N GLU A 9 -3.74 10.94 -3.42
CA GLU A 9 -3.65 12.38 -3.12
C GLU A 9 -2.36 12.72 -2.36
N LEU A 10 -1.97 11.86 -1.42
CA LEU A 10 -0.74 12.06 -0.64
C LEU A 10 0.52 11.94 -1.50
N GLU A 11 0.52 11.05 -2.49
CA GLU A 11 1.62 10.91 -3.45
C GLU A 11 1.68 12.06 -4.46
N GLU A 12 0.56 12.69 -4.79
CA GLU A 12 0.51 13.92 -5.57
C GLU A 12 1.01 15.11 -4.75
N PHE A 13 0.53 15.26 -3.51
CA PHE A 13 0.97 16.28 -2.56
C PHE A 13 2.49 16.25 -2.32
N LYS A 14 3.10 15.06 -2.29
CA LYS A 14 4.57 14.92 -2.16
C LYS A 14 5.36 15.55 -3.31
N LYS A 15 4.75 15.71 -4.49
CA LYS A 15 5.37 16.27 -5.71
C LYS A 15 5.18 17.78 -5.85
N GLU A 16 4.24 18.36 -5.09
CA GLU A 16 3.99 19.80 -5.10
C GLU A 16 5.04 20.57 -4.30
N GLU A 17 5.22 21.86 -4.64
CA GLU A 17 6.11 22.74 -3.87
C GLU A 17 5.55 22.99 -2.47
N VAL A 18 6.39 22.77 -1.47
CA VAL A 18 6.05 22.94 -0.05
C VAL A 18 6.01 24.43 0.26
N ASN A 19 4.83 24.95 0.62
CA ASN A 19 4.65 26.38 0.88
C ASN A 19 4.51 26.68 2.39
N THR A 20 4.14 25.69 3.20
CA THR A 20 3.81 25.86 4.63
C THR A 20 4.56 24.85 5.51
N ILE A 21 4.80 25.20 6.78
CA ILE A 21 5.31 24.28 7.80
C ILE A 21 4.37 23.06 7.99
N LEU A 22 3.05 23.27 7.85
CA LEU A 22 2.06 22.19 7.90
C LEU A 22 2.28 21.18 6.76
N ASP A 23 2.72 21.63 5.59
CA ASP A 23 3.00 20.77 4.44
C ASP A 23 4.21 19.88 4.71
N ILE A 24 5.26 20.43 5.33
CA ILE A 24 6.43 19.66 5.78
C ILE A 24 6.01 18.60 6.78
N ALA A 25 5.25 18.98 7.81
CA ALA A 25 4.78 18.05 8.83
C ALA A 25 3.93 16.93 8.22
N SER A 26 3.02 17.27 7.32
CA SER A 26 2.15 16.32 6.62
C SER A 26 2.95 15.37 5.74
N LYS A 27 3.95 15.88 5.00
CA LYS A 27 4.85 15.09 4.15
C LYS A 27 5.70 14.12 4.96
N THR A 28 6.26 14.55 6.09
CA THR A 28 7.03 13.65 6.98
C THR A 28 6.14 12.58 7.60
N MET A 29 4.92 12.92 8.02
CA MET A 29 3.95 11.93 8.52
C MET A 29 3.55 10.93 7.44
N ALA A 30 3.33 11.40 6.20
CA ALA A 30 3.03 10.57 5.05
C ALA A 30 4.12 9.52 4.77
N GLU A 31 5.38 9.98 4.74
CA GLU A 31 6.53 9.10 4.54
C GLU A 31 6.63 8.07 5.67
N LYS A 32 6.51 8.51 6.92
CA LYS A 32 6.51 7.62 8.09
C LYS A 32 5.42 6.55 7.99
N LEU A 33 4.18 6.95 7.72
CA LEU A 33 3.05 6.02 7.59
C LEU A 33 3.28 5.03 6.44
N SER A 34 3.80 5.50 5.31
CA SER A 34 4.13 4.63 4.18
C SER A 34 5.17 3.57 4.58
N HIS A 35 6.21 3.95 5.33
CA HIS A 35 7.19 3.00 5.86
C HIS A 35 6.57 1.99 6.83
N GLU A 36 5.70 2.44 7.75
CA GLU A 36 4.99 1.56 8.68
C GLU A 36 4.10 0.54 7.94
N LEU A 37 3.38 0.97 6.91
CA LEU A 37 2.54 0.09 6.09
C LEU A 37 3.36 -0.95 5.31
N VAL A 38 4.55 -0.58 4.83
CA VAL A 38 5.47 -1.52 4.18
C VAL A 38 5.93 -2.58 5.18
N GLN A 39 6.31 -2.17 6.39
CA GLN A 39 6.72 -3.09 7.45
C GLN A 39 5.57 -4.03 7.85
N ALA A 40 4.38 -3.48 8.11
CA ALA A 40 3.19 -4.27 8.44
C ALA A 40 2.85 -5.29 7.34
N THR A 41 2.93 -4.88 6.07
CA THR A 41 2.70 -5.78 4.92
C THR A 41 3.71 -6.92 4.90
N TYR A 42 4.98 -6.64 5.20
CA TYR A 42 6.03 -7.64 5.27
C TYR A 42 5.80 -8.65 6.41
N GLU A 43 5.47 -8.16 7.60
CA GLU A 43 5.17 -8.99 8.77
C GLU A 43 3.95 -9.90 8.52
N LEU A 44 2.88 -9.36 7.95
CA LEU A 44 1.69 -10.14 7.58
C LEU A 44 2.02 -11.24 6.57
N ARG A 45 2.83 -10.94 5.55
CA ARG A 45 3.27 -11.93 4.55
C ARG A 45 4.09 -13.05 5.20
N ASN A 46 5.00 -12.72 6.12
CA ASN A 46 5.80 -13.70 6.85
C ASN A 46 4.95 -14.57 7.79
N ALA A 47 3.85 -14.02 8.32
CA ALA A 47 2.85 -14.78 9.08
C ALA A 47 1.92 -15.64 8.21
N GLY A 48 2.15 -15.72 6.89
CA GLY A 48 1.32 -16.48 5.95
C GLY A 48 0.03 -15.77 5.52
N ILE A 49 -0.16 -14.51 5.93
CA ILE A 49 -1.34 -13.72 5.60
C ILE A 49 -1.16 -13.08 4.22
N GLN A 50 -2.01 -13.48 3.29
CA GLN A 50 -2.02 -12.93 1.93
C GLN A 50 -2.37 -11.44 1.96
N THR A 51 -1.43 -10.60 1.54
CA THR A 51 -1.53 -9.14 1.67
C THR A 51 -1.18 -8.44 0.36
N ILE A 52 -2.06 -7.53 -0.08
CA ILE A 52 -1.90 -6.70 -1.28
C ILE A 52 -1.78 -5.24 -0.84
N ARG A 53 -0.77 -4.54 -1.38
CA ARG A 53 -0.67 -3.08 -1.32
C ARG A 53 -0.88 -2.56 -2.74
N THR A 54 -1.90 -1.73 -2.94
CA THR A 54 -2.30 -1.30 -4.29
C THR A 54 -3.00 0.05 -4.25
N LYS A 55 -3.02 0.75 -5.38
CA LYS A 55 -3.89 1.91 -5.53
C LYS A 55 -5.35 1.45 -5.68
N PRO A 56 -6.33 2.26 -5.28
CA PRO A 56 -7.74 1.91 -5.42
C PRO A 56 -8.12 1.49 -6.85
N GLU A 57 -7.64 2.21 -7.87
CA GLU A 57 -7.92 1.93 -9.28
C GLU A 57 -7.35 0.59 -9.78
N ASP A 58 -6.28 0.09 -9.16
CA ASP A 58 -5.58 -1.13 -9.57
C ASP A 58 -6.07 -2.38 -8.81
N LEU A 59 -7.05 -2.23 -7.91
CA LEU A 59 -7.49 -3.29 -7.01
C LEU A 59 -7.97 -4.54 -7.74
N SER A 60 -8.81 -4.38 -8.77
CA SER A 60 -9.42 -5.51 -9.48
C SER A 60 -8.36 -6.36 -10.16
N THR A 61 -7.45 -5.73 -10.89
CA THR A 61 -6.32 -6.40 -11.55
C THR A 61 -5.44 -7.13 -10.54
N ASN A 62 -5.05 -6.46 -9.45
CA ASN A 62 -4.17 -7.06 -8.45
C ASN A 62 -4.84 -8.20 -7.67
N THR A 63 -6.13 -8.09 -7.40
CA THR A 63 -6.90 -9.15 -6.73
C THR A 63 -7.05 -10.39 -7.61
N ILE A 64 -7.35 -10.20 -8.91
CA ILE A 64 -7.43 -11.31 -9.88
C ILE A 64 -6.07 -12.00 -10.01
N ASN A 65 -4.99 -11.21 -10.15
CA ASN A 65 -3.63 -11.75 -10.22
C ASN A 65 -3.31 -12.57 -8.97
N LYS A 66 -3.67 -12.05 -7.78
CA LYS A 66 -3.43 -12.78 -6.53
C LYS A 66 -4.23 -14.08 -6.45
N TYR A 67 -5.49 -14.06 -6.89
CA TYR A 67 -6.31 -15.27 -6.96
C TYR A 67 -5.68 -16.33 -7.88
N LEU A 68 -5.24 -15.94 -9.07
CA LEU A 68 -4.59 -16.87 -10.01
C LEU A 68 -3.30 -17.46 -9.43
N GLU A 69 -2.50 -16.65 -8.75
CA GLU A 69 -1.28 -17.05 -8.03
C GLU A 69 -1.59 -18.08 -6.91
N LEU A 70 -2.71 -17.92 -6.19
CA LEU A 70 -3.14 -18.86 -5.16
C LEU A 70 -3.63 -20.18 -5.77
N LYS A 71 -4.44 -20.09 -6.82
CA LYS A 71 -4.98 -21.25 -7.54
C LYS A 71 -3.88 -22.10 -8.18
N SER A 72 -2.88 -21.47 -8.81
CA SER A 72 -1.77 -22.21 -9.44
C SER A 72 -0.91 -22.99 -8.45
N ARG A 73 -0.90 -22.57 -7.18
CA ARG A 73 -0.20 -23.24 -6.09
C ARG A 73 -1.09 -24.22 -5.30
N GLY A 74 -2.34 -24.41 -5.71
CA GLY A 74 -3.29 -25.32 -5.05
C GLY A 74 -3.67 -24.88 -3.62
N MET A 75 -3.51 -23.59 -3.31
CA MET A 75 -3.88 -23.04 -2.00
C MET A 75 -5.37 -22.71 -1.87
N ILE A 76 -6.09 -22.69 -3.01
CA ILE A 76 -7.54 -22.49 -3.13
C ILE A 76 -8.08 -23.28 -4.34
#